data_AF-A0A7C2LZQ1-F1
#
_entry.id   AF-A0A7C2LZQ1-F1
#
_cell.length_a   1.000
_cell.length_b   1.000
_cell.length_c   1.000
_cell.angle_alpha   90.00
_cell.angle_beta   90.00
_cell.angle_gamma   90.00
#
_symmetry.space_group_name_H-M   'P 1'
#
loop_
_entity.id
_entity.type
_entity.pdbx_description
1 polymer ?
#
loop_
_entity_poly.entity_id
_entity_poly.type
_entity_poly.pdbx_seq_one_letter_code
_entity_poly.pdbx_strand_id
1 'polypeptide(L)'
;MNKRLTVCFAWMVVLTGCSLLDEDQKEAPVARVFEQYLYPSDLSDAVPPGTNSPDSTILARRYIDTWVRDQLMLHRAEQALTEEQKDFEKQIAEYRKSLLIFSYRQKLLQQKLDTVVSEPEIRSYYEENLNNFMLGQDVIKGTFVKVSLSAPRMAELRAWSRSNNGEALAEMEKYCLSYADKFSDFNDTWVYFSSIKVQFPMQISNPSAYLRYNRNIETTDSRYRYFLHISDHLTEGEPAPLEMVSQDITNIILNKRKIEFFRDLEQRVYNDGVSRNQFEIYQ
;
A
#
# COMPACT_ATOMS: atom_id res chain seq x y z
N MET A 1 -73.03 -2.13 64.87
CA MET A 1 -72.55 -3.45 65.31
C MET A 1 -71.49 -3.89 64.30
N ASN A 2 -70.19 -4.06 64.53
CA ASN A 2 -69.27 -4.04 65.67
C ASN A 2 -67.89 -3.62 65.10
N LYS A 3 -67.18 -2.64 65.69
CA LYS A 3 -65.94 -2.79 66.50
C LYS A 3 -64.81 -3.59 65.82
N ARG A 4 -63.69 -2.92 65.47
CA ARG A 4 -62.33 -2.99 66.11
C ARG A 4 -61.57 -4.29 65.74
N LEU A 5 -60.26 -4.40 65.52
CA LEU A 5 -59.06 -3.69 66.01
C LEU A 5 -57.85 -4.25 65.19
N THR A 6 -56.80 -3.44 64.98
CA THR A 6 -55.33 -3.71 64.85
C THR A 6 -54.80 -5.13 64.54
N VAL A 7 -53.74 -5.32 63.74
CA VAL A 7 -52.32 -5.15 64.16
C VAL A 7 -51.38 -5.04 62.94
N CYS A 8 -50.36 -4.19 63.09
CA CYS A 8 -49.21 -3.95 62.22
C CYS A 8 -48.34 -5.21 62.00
N PHE A 9 -47.90 -5.44 60.76
CA PHE A 9 -46.56 -5.98 60.53
C PHE A 9 -45.95 -5.26 59.33
N ALA A 10 -44.94 -4.44 59.63
CA ALA A 10 -44.11 -3.78 58.66
C ALA A 10 -43.32 -4.83 57.89
N TRP A 11 -43.45 -4.84 56.56
CA TRP A 11 -42.44 -5.45 55.70
C TRP A 11 -41.99 -4.40 54.69
N MET A 12 -40.86 -3.81 55.07
CA MET A 12 -40.02 -2.90 54.31
C MET A 12 -39.54 -3.65 53.06
N VAL A 13 -40.24 -3.45 51.94
CA VAL A 13 -39.73 -3.81 50.61
C VAL A 13 -38.60 -2.85 50.31
N VAL A 14 -37.38 -3.30 50.59
CA VAL A 14 -36.14 -2.61 50.22
C VAL A 14 -36.04 -2.65 48.70
N LEU A 15 -36.13 -1.45 48.11
CA LEU A 15 -35.68 -1.16 46.75
C LEU A 15 -34.18 -1.45 46.68
N THR A 16 -33.80 -2.65 46.24
CA THR A 16 -32.45 -2.91 45.74
C THR A 16 -32.35 -2.30 44.35
N GLY A 17 -32.07 -1.01 44.31
CA GLY A 17 -31.53 -0.37 43.11
C GLY A 17 -30.17 -1.00 42.81
N CYS A 18 -30.07 -1.68 41.66
CA CYS A 18 -28.78 -2.02 41.08
C CYS A 18 -28.05 -0.72 40.72
N SER A 19 -27.19 -0.24 41.61
CA SER A 19 -26.05 0.58 41.21
C SER A 19 -25.00 -0.34 40.58
N LEU A 20 -25.28 -0.80 39.37
CA LEU A 20 -24.24 -1.22 38.42
C LEU A 20 -23.65 0.07 37.84
N LEU A 21 -22.91 0.77 38.70
CA LEU A 21 -21.88 1.70 38.27
C LEU A 21 -20.67 0.81 38.03
N ASP A 22 -20.26 0.69 36.77
CA ASP A 22 -18.96 0.14 36.42
C ASP A 22 -17.91 0.82 37.29
N GLU A 23 -17.29 0.02 38.16
CA GLU A 23 -16.09 0.44 38.87
C GLU A 23 -14.98 0.36 37.83
N ASP A 24 -14.87 1.42 37.00
CA ASP A 24 -13.72 1.69 36.17
C ASP A 24 -12.49 1.47 37.05
N GLN A 25 -11.73 0.42 36.76
CA GLN A 25 -10.43 0.21 37.36
C GLN A 25 -9.59 1.45 37.00
N LYS A 26 -9.52 2.42 37.91
CA LYS A 26 -8.73 3.62 37.73
C LYS A 26 -7.28 3.20 37.60
N GLU A 27 -6.80 3.14 36.37
CA GLU A 27 -5.41 2.85 36.08
C GLU A 27 -4.52 3.84 36.83
N ALA A 28 -3.42 3.35 37.43
CA ALA A 28 -2.47 4.23 38.09
C ALA A 28 -1.78 5.11 37.02
N PRO A 29 -1.76 6.45 37.16
CA PRO A 29 -1.16 7.31 36.16
C PRO A 29 0.34 7.08 36.07
N VAL A 30 0.88 7.06 34.85
CA VAL A 30 2.31 6.88 34.55
C VAL A 30 3.09 8.19 34.58
N ALA A 31 2.42 9.31 34.32
CA ALA A 31 2.98 10.66 34.42
C ALA A 31 1.87 11.67 34.72
N ARG A 32 2.26 12.82 35.28
CA ARG A 32 1.37 13.96 35.53
C ARG A 32 2.09 15.26 35.25
N VAL A 33 1.43 16.17 34.55
CA VAL A 33 1.89 17.55 34.31
C VAL A 33 0.72 18.49 34.63
N PHE A 34 0.84 19.26 35.72
CA PHE A 34 -0.27 20.06 36.29
C PHE A 34 -1.51 19.19 36.56
N GLU A 35 -2.66 19.54 35.97
CA GLU A 35 -3.93 18.83 36.09
C GLU A 35 -4.12 17.74 35.02
N GLN A 36 -3.14 17.54 34.14
CA GLN A 36 -3.18 16.52 33.10
C GLN A 36 -2.45 15.25 33.56
N TYR A 37 -3.09 14.10 33.33
CA TYR A 37 -2.60 12.78 33.72
C TYR A 37 -2.44 11.92 32.46
N LEU A 38 -1.35 11.16 32.40
CA LEU A 38 -1.11 10.16 31.38
C LEU A 38 -1.31 8.78 31.99
N TYR A 39 -2.09 7.93 31.35
CA TYR A 39 -2.43 6.59 31.83
C TYR A 39 -1.77 5.49 30.99
N PRO A 40 -1.62 4.27 31.53
CA PRO A 40 -1.12 3.11 30.78
C PRO A 40 -1.88 2.85 29.47
N SER A 41 -3.20 3.05 29.45
CA SER A 41 -4.04 2.96 28.24
C SER A 41 -3.64 3.94 27.13
N ASP A 42 -3.17 5.14 27.46
CA ASP A 42 -2.69 6.11 26.46
C ASP A 42 -1.38 5.64 25.79
N LEU A 43 -0.65 4.70 26.41
CA LEU A 43 0.59 4.14 25.87
C LEU A 43 0.35 3.00 24.87
N SER A 44 -0.85 2.41 24.82
CA SER A 44 -1.11 1.27 23.94
C SER A 44 -1.08 1.63 22.45
N ASP A 45 -1.43 2.87 22.11
CA ASP A 45 -1.36 3.38 20.74
C ASP A 45 0.09 3.72 20.32
N ALA A 46 0.97 3.94 21.29
CA ALA A 46 2.37 4.28 21.08
C ALA A 46 3.29 3.06 21.01
N VAL A 47 2.87 1.91 21.56
CA VAL A 47 3.65 0.67 21.61
C VAL A 47 2.91 -0.45 20.85
N PRO A 48 3.29 -0.73 19.59
CA PRO A 48 2.62 -1.76 18.79
C PRO A 48 2.72 -3.14 19.45
N PRO A 49 1.65 -3.96 19.36
CA PRO A 49 1.69 -5.35 19.83
C PRO A 49 2.77 -6.14 19.05
N GLY A 50 3.64 -6.85 19.77
CA GLY A 50 4.75 -7.63 19.19
C GLY A 50 6.14 -7.02 19.35
N THR A 51 6.28 -5.88 20.05
CA THR A 51 7.58 -5.27 20.35
C THR A 51 8.32 -6.03 21.46
N ASN A 52 9.62 -6.31 21.29
CA ASN A 52 10.44 -6.96 22.32
C ASN A 52 10.49 -6.12 23.62
N SER A 53 10.56 -6.77 24.79
CA SER A 53 10.44 -6.12 26.12
C SER A 53 11.41 -4.94 26.39
N PRO A 54 12.70 -5.00 25.99
CA PRO A 54 13.60 -3.85 26.15
C PRO A 54 13.22 -2.67 25.24
N ASP A 55 12.83 -2.97 24.00
CA ASP A 55 12.46 -1.98 22.99
C ASP A 55 11.13 -1.29 23.35
N SER A 56 10.18 -2.03 23.92
CA SER A 56 8.90 -1.49 24.38
C SER A 56 9.08 -0.53 25.57
N THR A 57 10.00 -0.82 26.49
CA THR A 57 10.30 0.05 27.63
C THR A 57 10.95 1.37 27.18
N ILE A 58 11.85 1.32 26.19
CA ILE A 58 12.47 2.51 25.60
C ILE A 58 11.44 3.36 24.86
N LEU A 59 10.56 2.71 24.10
CA LEU A 59 9.50 3.38 23.33
C LEU A 59 8.48 4.06 24.26
N ALA A 60 8.04 3.37 25.31
CA ALA A 60 7.15 3.92 26.33
C ALA A 60 7.79 5.12 27.02
N ARG A 61 9.05 5.03 27.43
CA ARG A 61 9.77 6.15 28.06
C ARG A 61 9.88 7.35 27.12
N ARG A 62 10.21 7.12 25.84
CA ARG A 62 10.26 8.19 24.83
C ARG A 62 8.90 8.87 24.67
N TYR A 63 7.82 8.10 24.59
CA TYR A 63 6.48 8.64 24.47
C TYR A 63 6.10 9.50 25.69
N ILE A 64 6.35 8.99 26.90
CA ILE A 64 6.12 9.73 28.15
C ILE A 64 6.93 11.04 28.14
N ASP A 65 8.22 10.98 27.79
CA ASP A 65 9.08 12.17 27.74
C ASP A 65 8.58 13.20 26.72
N THR A 66 8.12 12.78 25.53
CA THR A 66 7.52 13.65 24.52
C THR A 66 6.23 14.28 25.05
N TRP A 67 5.32 13.47 25.59
CA TRP A 67 4.06 13.95 26.16
C TRP A 67 4.30 14.98 27.26
N VAL A 68 5.22 14.73 28.19
CA VAL A 68 5.57 15.68 29.26
C VAL A 68 6.07 17.00 28.68
N ARG A 69 6.95 16.96 27.66
CA ARG A 69 7.46 18.17 27.01
C ARG A 69 6.35 18.95 26.33
N ASP A 70 5.44 18.26 25.62
CA ASP A 70 4.32 18.88 24.93
C ASP A 70 3.36 19.55 25.91
N GLN A 71 3.02 18.89 27.02
CA GLN A 71 2.16 19.47 28.06
C GLN A 71 2.80 20.71 28.72
N LEU A 72 4.10 20.67 29.00
CA LEU A 72 4.82 21.84 29.55
C LEU A 72 4.85 23.00 28.56
N MET A 73 5.06 22.72 27.27
CA MET A 73 5.06 23.73 26.21
C MET A 73 3.66 24.30 25.97
N LEU A 74 2.63 23.45 25.96
CA LEU A 74 1.23 23.86 25.84
C LEU A 74 0.85 24.81 26.97
N HIS A 75 1.17 24.47 28.22
CA HIS A 75 0.91 25.34 29.36
C HIS A 75 1.59 26.71 29.23
N ARG A 76 2.84 26.74 28.74
CA ARG A 76 3.55 28.00 28.47
C ARG A 76 2.89 28.81 27.34
N ALA A 77 2.41 28.15 26.30
CA ALA A 77 1.69 28.79 25.20
C ALA A 77 0.37 29.40 25.68
N GLU A 78 -0.40 28.67 26.49
CA GLU A 78 -1.67 29.15 27.07
C GLU A 78 -1.48 30.40 27.94
N GLN A 79 -0.36 30.51 28.64
CA GLN A 79 -0.02 31.68 29.45
C GLN A 79 0.48 32.88 28.62
N ALA A 80 1.16 32.62 27.50
CA ALA A 80 1.85 33.64 26.72
C ALA A 80 1.01 34.27 25.61
N LEU A 81 0.08 33.50 25.01
CA LEU A 81 -0.74 33.94 23.88
C LEU A 81 -1.94 34.78 24.34
N THR A 82 -2.39 35.71 23.49
CA THR A 82 -3.65 36.44 23.69
C THR A 82 -4.85 35.57 23.34
N GLU A 83 -6.06 35.94 23.79
CA GLU A 83 -7.29 35.19 23.48
C GLU A 83 -7.55 35.11 21.96
N GLU A 84 -7.28 36.18 21.22
CA GLU A 84 -7.36 36.20 19.74
C GLU A 84 -6.39 35.22 19.08
N GLN A 85 -5.19 35.04 19.66
CA GLN A 85 -4.20 34.08 19.15
C GLN A 85 -4.53 32.62 19.51
N LYS A 86 -5.38 32.41 20.52
CA LYS A 86 -5.89 31.09 20.93
C LYS A 86 -7.18 30.71 20.22
N ASP A 87 -7.84 31.66 19.55
CA ASP A 87 -9.09 31.40 18.84
C ASP A 87 -8.84 30.58 17.57
N PHE A 88 -9.04 29.27 17.71
CA PHE A 88 -9.00 28.32 16.61
C PHE A 88 -10.39 27.83 16.20
N GLU A 89 -11.48 28.43 16.70
CA GLU A 89 -12.83 27.89 16.54
C GLU A 89 -13.21 27.76 15.06
N LYS A 90 -12.85 28.77 14.25
CA LYS A 90 -13.07 28.73 12.80
C LYS A 90 -12.27 27.62 12.11
N GLN A 91 -11.00 27.44 12.48
CA GLN A 91 -10.11 26.43 11.93
C GLN A 91 -10.61 25.02 12.29
N ILE A 92 -11.03 24.82 13.53
CA ILE A 92 -11.61 23.57 14.03
C ILE A 92 -12.93 23.27 13.30
N ALA A 93 -13.79 24.27 13.13
CA ALA A 93 -15.05 24.12 12.40
C ALA A 93 -14.84 23.75 10.92
N GLU A 94 -13.93 24.42 10.21
CA GLU A 94 -13.59 24.10 8.82
C GLU A 94 -12.91 22.73 8.68
N TYR A 95 -12.07 22.35 9.64
CA TYR A 95 -11.46 21.02 9.66
C TYR A 95 -12.51 19.93 9.88
N ARG A 96 -13.40 20.09 10.86
CA ARG A 96 -14.52 19.17 11.13
C ARG A 96 -15.43 19.03 9.90
N LYS A 97 -15.77 20.14 9.25
CA LYS A 97 -16.56 20.16 8.00
C LYS A 97 -15.86 19.37 6.90
N SER A 98 -14.56 19.59 6.71
CA SER A 98 -13.77 18.87 5.70
C SER A 98 -13.72 17.37 5.95
N LEU A 99 -13.53 16.96 7.21
CA LEU A 99 -13.54 15.55 7.61
C LEU A 99 -14.90 14.89 7.38
N LEU A 100 -16.01 15.57 7.68
CA LEU A 100 -17.36 15.04 7.45
C LEU A 100 -17.64 14.85 5.96
N ILE A 101 -17.31 15.85 5.13
CA ILE A 101 -17.47 15.77 3.67
C ILE A 101 -16.61 14.63 3.11
N PHE A 102 -15.35 14.53 3.52
CA PHE A 102 -14.45 13.46 3.11
C PHE A 102 -14.99 12.08 3.48
N SER A 103 -15.42 11.90 4.74
CA SER A 103 -15.95 10.63 5.24
C SER A 103 -17.21 10.20 4.49
N TYR A 104 -18.09 11.15 4.19
CA TYR A 104 -19.29 10.90 3.38
C TYR A 104 -18.95 10.48 1.95
N ARG A 105 -18.03 11.19 1.29
CA ARG A 105 -17.55 10.86 -0.05
C ARG A 105 -16.93 9.47 -0.10
N GLN A 106 -16.08 9.14 0.86
CA GLN A 106 -15.41 7.84 0.93
C GLN A 106 -16.41 6.70 1.14
N LYS A 107 -17.39 6.88 2.03
CA LYS A 107 -18.47 5.90 2.24
C LYS A 107 -19.25 5.63 0.96
N LEU A 108 -19.62 6.69 0.23
CA LEU A 108 -20.36 6.53 -1.03
C LEU A 108 -19.51 5.90 -2.13
N LEU A 109 -18.22 6.26 -2.23
CA LEU A 109 -17.31 5.66 -3.19
C LEU A 109 -17.21 4.15 -2.98
N GLN A 110 -17.00 3.69 -1.74
CA GLN A 110 -16.91 2.26 -1.41
C GLN A 110 -18.19 1.48 -1.73
N GLN A 111 -19.35 2.12 -1.63
CA GLN A 111 -20.64 1.47 -1.86
C GLN A 111 -21.03 1.41 -3.34
N LYS A 112 -20.55 2.35 -4.15
CA LYS A 112 -21.13 2.62 -5.48
C LYS A 112 -20.13 2.65 -6.63
N LEU A 113 -18.83 2.69 -6.36
CA LEU A 113 -17.82 2.69 -7.43
C LEU A 113 -17.73 1.30 -8.05
N ASP A 114 -17.88 1.23 -9.37
CA ASP A 114 -17.56 0.02 -10.12
C ASP A 114 -16.04 -0.13 -10.23
N THR A 115 -15.54 -1.21 -9.62
CA THR A 115 -14.11 -1.56 -9.59
C THR A 115 -13.72 -2.63 -10.59
N VAL A 116 -14.69 -3.17 -11.35
CA VAL A 116 -14.41 -4.18 -12.37
C VAL A 116 -13.90 -3.48 -13.62
N VAL A 117 -12.66 -3.80 -13.99
CA VAL A 117 -12.05 -3.36 -15.25
C VAL A 117 -11.88 -4.59 -16.13
N SER A 118 -12.46 -4.55 -17.33
CA SER A 118 -12.48 -5.70 -18.23
C SER A 118 -11.30 -5.70 -19.21
N GLU A 119 -10.86 -6.88 -19.66
CA GLU A 119 -9.81 -6.99 -20.68
C GLU A 119 -10.08 -6.17 -21.96
N PRO A 120 -11.31 -6.14 -22.52
CA PRO A 120 -11.61 -5.26 -23.64
C PRO A 120 -11.41 -3.78 -23.33
N GLU A 121 -11.77 -3.34 -22.13
CA GLU A 121 -11.61 -1.95 -21.70
C GLU A 121 -10.13 -1.57 -21.56
N ILE A 122 -9.31 -2.46 -20.99
CA ILE A 122 -7.86 -2.29 -20.91
C ILE A 122 -7.26 -2.17 -22.30
N ARG A 123 -7.66 -3.05 -23.22
CA ARG A 123 -7.19 -3.04 -24.61
C ARG A 123 -7.59 -1.76 -25.35
N SER A 124 -8.85 -1.35 -25.27
CA SER A 124 -9.33 -0.12 -25.90
C SER A 124 -8.57 1.10 -25.35
N TYR A 125 -8.38 1.17 -24.03
CA TYR A 125 -7.60 2.24 -23.42
C TYR A 125 -6.17 2.28 -23.95
N TYR A 126 -5.51 1.12 -24.01
CA TYR A 126 -4.15 1.00 -24.52
C TYR A 126 -4.03 1.46 -25.97
N GLU A 127 -4.92 0.99 -26.84
CA GLU A 127 -4.91 1.34 -28.27
C GLU A 127 -5.15 2.83 -28.50
N GLU A 128 -6.07 3.44 -27.75
CA GLU A 128 -6.35 4.89 -27.82
C GLU A 128 -5.22 5.76 -27.27
N ASN A 129 -4.38 5.22 -26.39
CA ASN A 129 -3.36 5.97 -25.64
C ASN A 129 -1.94 5.40 -25.82
N LEU A 130 -1.68 4.75 -26.95
CA LEU A 130 -0.47 3.96 -27.20
C LEU A 130 0.84 4.76 -26.98
N ASN A 131 0.82 6.06 -27.34
CA ASN A 131 1.95 6.97 -27.13
C ASN A 131 2.31 7.22 -25.65
N ASN A 132 1.40 6.95 -24.72
CA ASN A 132 1.65 7.07 -23.27
C ASN A 132 2.35 5.84 -22.69
N PHE A 133 2.45 4.76 -23.47
CA PHE A 133 2.98 3.47 -23.03
C PHE A 133 4.23 3.09 -23.83
N MET A 134 5.13 4.04 -24.06
CA MET A 134 6.39 3.79 -24.76
C MET A 134 7.44 3.28 -23.77
N LEU A 135 8.21 2.27 -24.18
CA LEU A 135 9.28 1.71 -23.37
C LEU A 135 10.39 2.75 -23.14
N GLY A 136 10.67 3.05 -21.87
CA GLY A 136 11.82 3.85 -21.47
C GLY A 136 13.14 3.07 -21.39
N GLN A 137 13.09 1.74 -21.51
CA GLN A 137 14.25 0.84 -21.49
C GLN A 137 13.96 -0.41 -22.33
N ASP A 138 15.01 -1.05 -22.84
CA ASP A 138 14.89 -2.31 -23.56
C ASP A 138 14.38 -3.44 -22.63
N VAL A 139 13.49 -4.26 -23.16
CA VAL A 139 12.92 -5.43 -22.50
C VAL A 139 13.14 -6.68 -23.35
N ILE A 140 13.28 -7.82 -22.68
CA ILE A 140 13.54 -9.11 -23.33
C ILE A 140 12.69 -10.23 -22.73
N LYS A 141 12.48 -11.27 -23.53
CA LYS A 141 12.04 -12.61 -23.13
C LYS A 141 13.16 -13.60 -23.40
N GLY A 142 13.23 -14.67 -22.62
CA GLY A 142 14.28 -15.68 -22.81
C GLY A 142 14.69 -16.43 -21.56
N THR A 143 15.92 -16.94 -21.58
CA THR A 143 16.49 -17.74 -20.49
C THR A 143 17.88 -17.26 -20.10
N PHE A 144 18.17 -17.30 -18.80
CA PHE A 144 19.48 -16.95 -18.25
C PHE A 144 19.99 -18.10 -17.38
N VAL A 145 21.25 -18.48 -17.59
CA VAL A 145 21.94 -19.53 -16.83
C VAL A 145 23.31 -19.04 -16.38
N LYS A 146 23.62 -19.23 -15.10
CA LYS A 146 24.94 -19.06 -14.52
C LYS A 146 25.38 -20.37 -13.89
N VAL A 147 26.52 -20.89 -14.33
CA VAL A 147 27.06 -22.20 -13.93
C VAL A 147 28.55 -22.11 -13.66
N SER A 148 29.04 -22.89 -12.69
CA SER A 148 30.49 -23.01 -12.44
C SER A 148 31.23 -23.51 -13.68
N LEU A 149 32.45 -23.02 -13.92
CA LEU A 149 33.31 -23.53 -15.00
C LEU A 149 33.64 -25.03 -14.84
N SER A 150 33.54 -25.58 -13.63
CA SER A 150 33.75 -26.99 -13.33
C SER A 150 32.52 -27.88 -13.55
N ALA A 151 31.35 -27.31 -13.87
CA ALA A 151 30.13 -28.10 -13.99
C ALA A 151 30.16 -29.03 -15.21
N PRO A 152 29.58 -30.24 -15.11
CA PRO A 152 29.66 -31.26 -16.16
C PRO A 152 28.80 -30.89 -17.37
N ARG A 153 28.91 -31.64 -18.48
CA ARG A 153 28.00 -31.56 -19.66
C ARG A 153 27.84 -30.16 -20.27
N MET A 154 28.87 -29.30 -20.18
CA MET A 154 28.84 -27.92 -20.70
C MET A 154 28.51 -27.79 -22.18
N ALA A 155 28.93 -28.75 -23.01
CA ALA A 155 28.62 -28.74 -24.43
C ALA A 155 27.11 -28.93 -24.69
N GLU A 156 26.47 -29.76 -23.87
CA GLU A 156 25.04 -30.04 -23.95
C GLU A 156 24.23 -28.85 -23.43
N LEU A 157 24.66 -28.24 -22.31
CA LEU A 157 24.08 -26.99 -21.82
C LEU A 157 24.12 -25.90 -22.89
N ARG A 158 25.26 -25.70 -23.57
CA ARG A 158 25.37 -24.73 -24.67
C ARG A 158 24.42 -25.03 -25.83
N ALA A 159 24.19 -26.31 -26.13
CA ALA A 159 23.25 -26.70 -27.18
C ALA A 159 21.81 -26.43 -26.77
N TRP A 160 21.43 -26.81 -25.54
CA TRP A 160 20.09 -26.58 -25.01
C TRP A 160 19.77 -25.10 -24.85
N SER A 161 20.73 -24.30 -24.35
CA SER A 161 20.56 -22.85 -24.14
C SER A 161 20.38 -22.05 -25.43
N ARG A 162 20.58 -22.65 -26.60
CA ARG A 162 20.38 -21.99 -27.90
C ARG A 162 19.12 -22.48 -28.62
N SER A 163 18.40 -23.42 -28.02
CA SER A 163 17.25 -24.09 -28.61
C SER A 163 15.96 -23.60 -27.97
N ASN A 164 14.95 -23.36 -28.81
CA ASN A 164 13.58 -23.07 -28.37
C ASN A 164 12.68 -24.32 -28.37
N ASN A 165 13.27 -25.51 -28.49
CA ASN A 165 12.51 -26.76 -28.38
C ASN A 165 12.19 -27.05 -26.90
N GLY A 166 10.92 -27.36 -26.61
CA GLY A 166 10.46 -27.71 -25.25
C GLY A 166 11.23 -28.86 -24.61
N GLU A 167 11.66 -29.86 -25.39
CA GLU A 167 12.49 -30.96 -24.86
C GLU A 167 13.88 -30.47 -24.41
N ALA A 168 14.50 -29.59 -25.18
CA ALA A 168 15.81 -29.02 -24.85
C ALA A 168 15.72 -28.10 -23.63
N LEU A 169 14.65 -27.31 -23.53
CA LEU A 169 14.36 -26.48 -22.35
C LEU A 169 14.16 -27.34 -21.10
N ALA A 170 13.39 -28.42 -21.19
CA ALA A 170 13.17 -29.33 -20.07
C ALA A 170 14.48 -30.01 -19.60
N GLU A 171 15.34 -30.44 -20.52
CA GLU A 171 16.65 -31.00 -20.17
C GLU A 171 17.59 -29.95 -19.58
N MET A 172 17.56 -28.72 -20.09
CA MET A 172 18.31 -27.59 -19.52
C MET A 172 17.84 -27.27 -18.10
N GLU A 173 16.53 -27.25 -17.85
CA GLU A 173 15.96 -27.01 -16.54
C GLU A 173 16.41 -28.08 -15.54
N LYS A 174 16.30 -29.37 -15.90
CA LYS A 174 16.81 -30.49 -15.08
C LYS A 174 18.29 -30.35 -14.75
N TYR A 175 19.10 -29.98 -15.74
CA TYR A 175 20.52 -29.71 -15.54
C TYR A 175 20.74 -28.55 -14.56
N CYS A 176 20.01 -27.46 -14.74
CA CYS A 176 20.15 -26.25 -13.94
C CYS A 176 19.79 -26.49 -12.47
N LEU A 177 18.79 -27.33 -12.19
CA LEU A 177 18.44 -27.73 -10.81
C LEU A 177 19.62 -28.36 -10.05
N SER A 178 20.54 -29.02 -10.76
CA SER A 178 21.66 -29.73 -10.14
C SER A 178 22.96 -28.93 -10.12
N TYR A 179 23.18 -28.06 -11.11
CA TYR A 179 24.50 -27.48 -11.38
C TYR A 179 24.52 -25.97 -11.59
N ALA A 180 23.37 -25.30 -11.74
CA ALA A 180 23.33 -23.86 -11.92
C ALA A 180 23.36 -23.13 -10.58
N ASP A 181 24.25 -22.15 -10.48
CA ASP A 181 24.23 -21.15 -9.41
C ASP A 181 22.99 -20.26 -9.54
N LYS A 182 22.58 -19.99 -10.78
CA LYS A 182 21.36 -19.25 -11.07
C LYS A 182 20.76 -19.68 -12.38
N PHE A 183 19.45 -19.89 -12.36
CA PHE A 183 18.64 -20.15 -13.54
C PHE A 183 17.41 -19.25 -13.50
N SER A 184 17.05 -18.68 -14.64
CA SER A 184 15.85 -17.86 -14.78
C SER A 184 15.25 -18.09 -16.16
N ASP A 185 14.03 -18.59 -16.20
CA ASP A 185 13.20 -18.66 -17.40
C ASP A 185 12.17 -17.53 -17.34
N PHE A 186 12.18 -16.68 -18.34
CA PHE A 186 11.29 -15.54 -18.52
C PHE A 186 10.78 -15.49 -19.96
N ASN A 187 10.56 -16.64 -20.59
CA ASN A 187 9.93 -16.70 -21.91
C ASN A 187 8.47 -16.20 -21.90
N ASP A 188 7.76 -16.37 -20.79
CA ASP A 188 6.35 -15.96 -20.66
C ASP A 188 6.19 -14.55 -20.06
N THR A 189 7.27 -13.84 -19.75
CA THR A 189 7.19 -12.53 -19.09
C THR A 189 8.31 -11.61 -19.55
N TRP A 190 7.97 -10.38 -19.95
CA TRP A 190 8.97 -9.37 -20.28
C TRP A 190 9.75 -8.92 -19.05
N VAL A 191 11.07 -8.88 -19.17
CA VAL A 191 11.96 -8.35 -18.13
C VAL A 191 12.84 -7.26 -18.71
N TYR A 192 13.18 -6.26 -17.90
CA TYR A 192 14.12 -5.22 -18.30
C TYR A 192 15.50 -5.84 -18.55
N PHE A 193 16.08 -5.56 -19.71
CA PHE A 193 17.42 -6.08 -20.05
C PHE A 193 18.48 -5.63 -19.05
N SER A 194 18.33 -4.43 -18.47
CA SER A 194 19.19 -3.90 -17.41
C SER A 194 19.29 -4.83 -16.19
N SER A 195 18.21 -5.52 -15.82
CA SER A 195 18.15 -6.46 -14.69
C SER A 195 18.94 -7.76 -14.93
N ILE A 196 19.08 -8.16 -16.19
CA ILE A 196 19.93 -9.28 -16.62
C ILE A 196 21.37 -8.80 -16.84
N LYS A 197 21.54 -7.59 -17.37
CA LYS A 197 22.82 -6.97 -17.68
C LYS A 197 23.77 -6.87 -16.51
N VAL A 198 23.25 -6.51 -15.34
CA VAL A 198 24.06 -6.42 -14.11
C VAL A 198 24.63 -7.77 -13.67
N GLN A 199 24.13 -8.89 -14.20
CA GLN A 199 24.54 -10.23 -13.80
C GLN A 199 25.71 -10.79 -14.62
N PHE A 200 26.06 -10.17 -15.75
CA PHE A 200 27.16 -10.64 -16.60
C PHE A 200 28.38 -9.70 -16.57
N PRO A 201 29.60 -10.26 -16.71
CA PRO A 201 30.85 -9.49 -16.68
C PRO A 201 31.08 -8.63 -17.94
N MET A 202 30.24 -8.79 -18.97
CA MET A 202 30.38 -8.11 -20.26
C MET A 202 29.79 -6.70 -20.22
N GLN A 203 30.55 -5.71 -20.70
CA GLN A 203 30.05 -4.36 -20.93
C GLN A 203 29.40 -4.26 -22.31
N ILE A 204 28.16 -3.79 -22.36
CA ILE A 204 27.41 -3.54 -23.60
C ILE A 204 27.06 -2.05 -23.65
N SER A 205 27.73 -1.29 -24.51
CA SER A 205 27.58 0.17 -24.58
C SER A 205 26.27 0.62 -25.25
N ASN A 206 25.80 -0.11 -26.27
CA ASN A 206 24.52 0.15 -26.94
C ASN A 206 23.63 -1.10 -26.89
N PRO A 207 22.86 -1.27 -25.80
CA PRO A 207 21.93 -2.38 -25.62
C PRO A 207 20.93 -2.58 -26.75
N SER A 208 20.23 -1.52 -27.18
CA SER A 208 19.19 -1.61 -28.20
C SER A 208 19.73 -2.12 -29.55
N ALA A 209 20.89 -1.62 -29.99
CA ALA A 209 21.53 -2.13 -31.21
C ALA A 209 22.04 -3.57 -31.02
N TYR A 210 22.57 -3.90 -29.84
CA TYR A 210 23.11 -5.22 -29.56
C TYR A 210 22.01 -6.31 -29.58
N LEU A 211 20.86 -6.05 -28.96
CA LEU A 211 19.73 -6.98 -28.90
C LEU A 211 19.17 -7.31 -30.29
N ARG A 212 19.24 -6.39 -31.26
CA ARG A 212 18.76 -6.62 -32.63
C ARG A 212 19.51 -7.73 -33.35
N TYR A 213 20.81 -7.88 -33.10
CA TYR A 213 21.66 -8.84 -33.83
C TYR A 213 22.09 -10.05 -33.00
N ASN A 214 21.96 -10.00 -31.67
CA ASN A 214 22.47 -11.04 -30.77
C ASN A 214 21.32 -11.69 -30.01
N ARG A 215 21.00 -12.94 -30.36
CA ARG A 215 20.00 -13.77 -29.66
C ARG A 215 20.60 -14.71 -28.63
N ASN A 216 21.88 -15.03 -28.78
CA ASN A 216 22.61 -15.94 -27.91
C ASN A 216 23.87 -15.27 -27.42
N ILE A 217 23.98 -15.09 -26.11
CA ILE A 217 25.11 -14.42 -25.48
C ILE A 217 25.75 -15.44 -24.54
N GLU A 218 27.06 -15.65 -24.72
CA GLU A 218 27.84 -16.55 -23.90
C GLU A 218 29.09 -15.81 -23.45
N THR A 219 29.32 -15.75 -22.13
CA THR A 219 30.50 -15.11 -21.55
C THR A 219 31.00 -15.87 -20.34
N THR A 220 32.22 -15.59 -19.92
CA THR A 220 32.89 -16.26 -18.80
C THR A 220 33.66 -15.26 -17.96
N ASP A 221 33.67 -15.47 -16.64
CA ASP A 221 34.63 -14.84 -15.74
C ASP A 221 35.62 -15.89 -15.20
N SER A 222 36.29 -15.60 -14.09
CA SER A 222 37.27 -16.52 -13.48
C SER A 222 36.68 -17.77 -12.84
N ARG A 223 35.37 -17.82 -12.59
CA ARG A 223 34.68 -18.90 -11.85
C ARG A 223 33.47 -19.45 -12.58
N TYR A 224 32.80 -18.64 -13.38
CA TYR A 224 31.50 -18.95 -13.96
C TYR A 224 31.46 -18.77 -15.46
N ARG A 225 30.57 -19.55 -16.08
CA ARG A 225 30.07 -19.35 -17.43
C ARG A 225 28.61 -18.91 -17.38
N TYR A 226 28.29 -17.98 -18.25
CA TYR A 226 26.99 -17.33 -18.35
C TYR A 226 26.42 -17.59 -19.73
N PHE A 227 25.15 -17.99 -19.77
CA PHE A 227 24.38 -18.14 -20.99
C PHE A 227 23.14 -17.26 -20.89
N LEU A 228 22.87 -16.48 -21.93
CA LEU A 228 21.64 -15.74 -22.09
C LEU A 228 21.10 -16.03 -23.48
N HIS A 229 19.93 -16.67 -23.53
CA HIS A 229 19.11 -16.79 -24.72
C HIS A 229 18.06 -15.70 -24.70
N ILE A 230 17.91 -14.99 -25.81
CA ILE A 230 16.86 -13.99 -26.01
C ILE A 230 15.91 -14.58 -27.05
N SER A 231 14.70 -14.94 -26.62
CA SER A 231 13.64 -15.44 -27.50
C SER A 231 12.91 -14.30 -28.20
N ASP A 232 12.65 -13.20 -27.47
CA ASP A 232 12.04 -11.99 -27.99
C ASP A 232 12.63 -10.73 -27.33
N HIS A 233 12.55 -9.59 -28.01
CA HIS A 233 13.06 -8.31 -27.52
C HIS A 233 12.25 -7.12 -28.07
N LEU A 234 12.10 -6.09 -27.23
CA LEU A 234 11.63 -4.78 -27.63
C LEU A 234 12.59 -3.73 -27.09
N THR A 235 12.83 -2.72 -27.89
CA THR A 235 13.81 -1.66 -27.62
C THR A 235 13.15 -0.40 -27.08
N GLU A 236 13.96 0.43 -26.44
CA GLU A 236 13.55 1.76 -26.00
C GLU A 236 12.87 2.54 -27.16
N GLY A 237 11.76 3.20 -26.84
CA GLY A 237 10.94 3.92 -27.82
C GLY A 237 9.97 3.05 -28.62
N GLU A 238 9.90 1.74 -28.39
CA GLU A 238 8.82 0.90 -28.89
C GLU A 238 7.63 0.86 -27.91
N PRO A 239 6.40 0.58 -28.36
CA PRO A 239 5.25 0.42 -27.47
C PRO A 239 5.48 -0.74 -26.50
N ALA A 240 5.26 -0.47 -25.20
CA ALA A 240 5.35 -1.48 -24.17
C ALA A 240 4.25 -2.54 -24.37
N PRO A 241 4.58 -3.83 -24.26
CA PRO A 241 3.60 -4.91 -24.33
C PRO A 241 2.45 -4.70 -23.36
N LEU A 242 1.22 -5.00 -23.79
CA LEU A 242 0.02 -4.81 -22.97
C LEU A 242 0.15 -5.50 -21.60
N GLU A 243 0.72 -6.69 -21.56
CA GLU A 243 0.93 -7.47 -20.32
C GLU A 243 1.83 -6.76 -19.29
N MET A 244 2.74 -5.87 -19.72
CA MET A 244 3.58 -5.09 -18.81
C MET A 244 2.83 -3.91 -18.19
N VAL A 245 1.89 -3.33 -18.93
CA VAL A 245 1.21 -2.07 -18.54
C VAL A 245 -0.25 -2.25 -18.15
N SER A 246 -0.79 -3.48 -18.24
CA SER A 246 -2.20 -3.79 -17.96
C SER A 246 -2.63 -3.36 -16.55
N GLN A 247 -1.78 -3.59 -15.55
CA GLN A 247 -2.06 -3.18 -14.17
C GLN A 247 -2.05 -1.65 -14.02
N ASP A 248 -1.14 -0.96 -14.70
CA ASP A 248 -1.08 0.50 -14.69
C ASP A 248 -2.32 1.11 -15.37
N ILE A 249 -2.72 0.55 -16.52
CA ILE A 249 -3.95 0.93 -17.21
C ILE A 249 -5.17 0.73 -16.31
N THR A 250 -5.26 -0.41 -15.63
CA THR A 250 -6.32 -0.69 -14.67
C THR A 250 -6.37 0.37 -13.58
N ASN A 251 -5.22 0.72 -13.00
CA ASN A 251 -5.13 1.77 -11.98
C ASN A 251 -5.56 3.14 -12.52
N ILE A 252 -5.17 3.47 -13.76
CA ILE A 252 -5.56 4.72 -14.43
C ILE A 252 -7.07 4.78 -14.61
N ILE A 253 -7.69 3.72 -15.14
CA ILE A 253 -9.14 3.62 -15.36
C ILE A 253 -9.89 3.79 -14.04
N LEU A 254 -9.49 3.06 -12.98
CA LEU A 254 -10.12 3.17 -11.66
C LEU A 254 -10.00 4.59 -11.09
N ASN A 255 -8.85 5.24 -11.28
CA ASN A 255 -8.67 6.61 -10.84
C ASN A 255 -9.55 7.60 -11.62
N LYS A 256 -9.70 7.42 -12.95
CA LYS A 256 -10.62 8.22 -13.76
C LYS A 256 -12.07 8.08 -13.25
N ARG A 257 -12.54 6.84 -13.05
CA ARG A 257 -13.86 6.56 -12.50
C ARG A 257 -14.07 7.19 -11.12
N LYS A 258 -13.05 7.18 -10.25
CA LYS A 258 -13.10 7.83 -8.93
C LYS A 258 -13.27 9.35 -9.03
N ILE A 259 -12.52 9.99 -9.92
CA ILE A 259 -12.60 11.44 -10.15
C ILE A 259 -14.00 11.80 -10.68
N GLU A 260 -14.48 11.07 -11.68
CA GLU A 260 -15.81 11.26 -12.27
C GLU A 260 -16.92 11.05 -11.23
N PHE A 261 -16.81 10.00 -10.41
CA PHE A 261 -17.77 9.71 -9.35
C PHE A 261 -17.92 10.89 -8.37
N PHE A 262 -16.83 11.49 -7.93
CA PHE A 262 -16.89 12.64 -7.02
C PHE A 262 -17.47 13.88 -7.67
N ARG A 263 -17.08 14.17 -8.91
CA ARG A 263 -17.64 15.30 -9.67
C ARG A 263 -19.16 15.15 -9.82
N ASP A 264 -19.62 13.96 -10.20
CA ASP A 264 -21.04 13.69 -10.37
C ASP A 264 -21.79 13.66 -9.04
N LEU A 265 -21.15 13.23 -7.95
CA LEU A 265 -21.72 13.28 -6.61
C LEU A 265 -21.95 14.73 -6.16
N GLU A 266 -20.97 15.60 -6.33
CA GLU A 266 -21.09 17.03 -6.02
C GLU A 266 -22.23 17.67 -6.83
N GLN A 267 -22.28 17.41 -8.13
CA GLN A 267 -23.33 17.94 -9.00
C GLN A 267 -24.71 17.44 -8.59
N ARG A 268 -24.85 16.16 -8.24
CA ARG A 268 -26.13 15.60 -7.76
C ARG A 268 -26.59 16.23 -6.45
N VAL A 269 -25.68 16.44 -5.49
CA VAL A 269 -26.01 17.09 -4.21
C VAL A 269 -26.46 18.53 -4.46
N TYR A 270 -25.76 19.27 -5.32
CA TYR A 270 -26.16 20.63 -5.69
C TYR A 270 -27.54 20.66 -6.36
N ASN A 271 -27.76 19.81 -7.36
CA ASN A 271 -29.03 19.75 -8.09
C ASN A 271 -30.21 19.32 -7.20
N ASP A 272 -29.98 18.39 -6.26
CA ASP A 272 -30.99 18.01 -5.26
C ASP A 272 -31.37 19.22 -4.41
N GLY A 273 -30.36 19.99 -3.94
CA GLY A 273 -30.57 21.23 -3.21
C GLY A 273 -31.35 22.29 -3.98
N VAL A 274 -31.05 22.47 -5.28
CA VAL A 274 -31.84 23.35 -6.17
C VAL A 274 -33.28 22.85 -6.27
N SER A 275 -33.48 21.58 -6.62
CA SER A 275 -34.81 21.02 -6.88
C SER A 275 -35.74 21.04 -5.66
N ARG A 276 -35.16 21.01 -4.46
CA ARG A 276 -35.86 21.02 -3.17
C ARG A 276 -35.85 22.39 -2.49
N ASN A 277 -35.35 23.44 -3.15
CA ASN A 277 -35.20 24.79 -2.60
C ASN A 277 -34.49 24.79 -1.22
N GLN A 278 -33.38 24.07 -1.09
CA GLN A 278 -32.65 23.90 0.17
C GLN A 278 -31.65 25.02 0.48
N PHE A 279 -31.49 26.00 -0.42
CA PHE A 279 -30.60 27.13 -0.19
C PHE A 279 -31.15 28.41 -0.81
N GLU A 280 -30.74 29.53 -0.23
CA GLU A 280 -31.01 30.89 -0.71
C GLU A 280 -29.68 31.63 -0.84
N ILE A 281 -29.55 32.46 -1.87
CA ILE A 281 -28.39 33.33 -2.05
C ILE A 281 -28.87 34.76 -1.86
N TYR A 282 -28.44 35.40 -0.77
CA TYR A 282 -28.68 36.82 -0.54
C TYR A 282 -27.65 37.63 -1.33
N GLN A 283 -28.13 38.62 -2.09
CA GLN A 283 -27.32 39.62 -2.80
C GLN A 283 -27.23 40.92 -2.00
#